data_AF-A0A2E3TSI2-F1
#
_entry.id   AF-A0A2E3TSI2-F1
#
_cell.length_a   1.000
_cell.length_b   1.000
_cell.length_c   1.000
_cell.angle_alpha   90.00
_cell.angle_beta   90.00
_cell.angle_gamma   90.00
#
_symmetry.space_group_name_H-M   'P 1'
#
loop_
_entity.id
_entity.type
_entity.pdbx_description
1 polymer ?
#
loop_
_entity_poly.entity_id
_entity_poly.type
_entity_poly.pdbx_seq_one_letter_code
_entity_poly.pdbx_strand_id
1 'polypeptide(L)'
;MIENEPATIGDLPTPALVIDRPTFNANRLAMDALLPEDRLRPHVKAFKATALAQLLADDGHRGFCCATPREVEGMVAAGLGEDLLLANESLDVARLGALADRANITVAVDSNATLDAAIAGRLRSVLIDVNVGLPRCGIDSADAGRLADRARKAGLEVRGVMGYEGHLMMVRDPKEKADRVSASMEMLLQASADVGGDIVSGGGTGTCLTNTWCTEIQAGSYTLMDTDYCKLGLPFELALNVVATVISVNMQGWITADAGIKSMAMDHGNPRWEHGDVFFLSDEHITLSPTNINDWEVGDRVRLQPAHVDPTIAKHQQMWLVDGDSVVDRWAVDLRHW
;
A
#
# COMPACT_ATOMS: atom_id res chain seq x y z
N MET A 1 26.61 -24.29 -2.74
CA MET A 1 26.95 -23.80 -4.09
C MET A 1 26.82 -22.29 -4.01
N ILE A 2 27.80 -21.53 -4.48
CA ILE A 2 27.69 -20.08 -4.53
C ILE A 2 26.74 -19.81 -5.70
N GLU A 3 25.45 -19.61 -5.42
CA GLU A 3 24.56 -19.02 -6.42
C GLU A 3 25.10 -17.61 -6.65
N ASN A 4 25.61 -17.36 -7.86
CA ASN A 4 25.91 -15.99 -8.26
C ASN A 4 24.60 -15.21 -8.17
N GLU A 5 24.61 -14.09 -7.44
CA GLU A 5 23.46 -13.20 -7.42
C GLU A 5 23.16 -12.73 -8.85
N PRO A 6 21.88 -12.66 -9.26
CA PRO A 6 21.50 -12.17 -10.58
C PRO A 6 22.10 -10.79 -10.84
N ALA A 7 22.83 -10.63 -11.94
CA ALA A 7 23.42 -9.35 -12.32
C ALA A 7 22.47 -8.56 -13.23
N THR A 8 21.63 -9.26 -13.98
CA THR A 8 20.66 -8.66 -14.91
C THR A 8 19.27 -9.29 -14.75
N ILE A 9 18.25 -8.63 -15.29
CA ILE A 9 16.88 -9.19 -15.37
C ILE A 9 16.87 -10.53 -16.11
N GLY A 10 17.76 -10.71 -17.08
CA GLY A 10 17.93 -11.96 -17.82
C GLY A 10 18.35 -13.14 -16.94
N ASP A 11 18.98 -12.88 -15.79
CA ASP A 11 19.45 -13.91 -14.85
C ASP A 11 18.39 -14.27 -13.79
N LEU A 12 17.30 -13.51 -13.71
CA LEU A 12 16.26 -13.70 -12.69
C LEU A 12 15.46 -14.99 -12.94
N PRO A 13 15.19 -15.79 -11.89
CA PRO A 13 14.18 -16.84 -11.97
C PRO A 13 12.80 -16.20 -12.12
N THR A 14 12.03 -16.63 -13.11
CA THR A 14 10.67 -16.13 -13.36
C THR A 14 9.59 -17.04 -12.81
N PRO A 15 8.42 -16.49 -12.46
CA PRO A 15 8.07 -15.06 -12.51
C PRO A 15 8.73 -14.25 -11.39
N ALA A 16 9.23 -13.05 -11.73
CA ALA A 16 10.01 -12.21 -10.81
C ALA A 16 9.38 -10.82 -10.65
N LEU A 17 9.24 -10.35 -9.41
CA LEU A 17 8.77 -9.00 -9.12
C LEU A 17 9.94 -8.01 -9.18
N VAL A 18 9.82 -7.00 -10.04
CA VAL A 18 10.88 -6.05 -10.36
C VAL A 18 10.38 -4.61 -10.14
N ILE A 19 11.23 -3.78 -9.55
CA ILE A 19 11.01 -2.35 -9.35
C ILE A 19 12.01 -1.57 -10.20
N ASP A 20 11.52 -0.75 -11.12
CA ASP A 20 12.35 0.25 -11.80
C ASP A 20 12.76 1.33 -10.79
N ARG A 21 14.05 1.33 -10.44
CA ARG A 21 14.59 2.20 -9.39
C ARG A 21 14.53 3.68 -9.78
N PRO A 22 14.89 4.11 -11.00
CA PRO A 22 14.70 5.50 -11.42
C PRO A 22 13.26 5.99 -11.27
N THR A 23 12.26 5.23 -11.74
CA THR A 23 10.84 5.58 -11.62
C THR A 23 10.37 5.59 -10.16
N PHE A 24 10.75 4.60 -9.36
CA PHE A 24 10.46 4.57 -7.92
C PHE A 24 10.98 5.83 -7.21
N ASN A 25 12.23 6.23 -7.49
CA ASN A 25 12.83 7.44 -6.92
C ASN A 25 12.09 8.71 -7.38
N ALA A 26 11.70 8.80 -8.65
CA ALA A 26 10.95 9.93 -9.17
C ALA A 26 9.57 10.06 -8.51
N ASN A 27 8.86 8.95 -8.32
CA ASN A 27 7.56 8.92 -7.64
C ASN A 27 7.65 9.43 -6.20
N ARG A 28 8.70 9.03 -5.49
CA ARG A 28 8.94 9.45 -4.12
C ARG A 28 9.19 10.95 -4.02
N LEU A 29 10.11 11.47 -4.83
CA LEU A 29 10.38 12.91 -4.91
C LEU A 29 9.14 13.71 -5.33
N ALA A 30 8.31 13.17 -6.22
CA ALA A 30 7.05 13.79 -6.60
C ALA A 30 6.07 13.85 -5.42
N MET A 31 5.98 12.81 -4.60
CA MET A 31 5.12 12.84 -3.41
C MET A 31 5.65 13.81 -2.34
N ASP A 32 6.96 13.81 -2.08
CA ASP A 32 7.60 14.72 -1.12
C ASP A 32 7.42 16.20 -1.53
N ALA A 33 7.33 16.48 -2.84
CA ALA A 33 7.02 17.81 -3.36
C ALA A 33 5.54 18.20 -3.22
N LEU A 34 4.62 17.22 -3.15
CA LEU A 34 3.18 17.44 -3.02
C LEU A 34 2.74 17.57 -1.57
N LEU A 35 3.27 16.71 -0.71
CA LEU A 35 2.94 16.64 0.71
C LEU A 35 4.25 16.69 1.49
N PRO A 36 4.42 17.67 2.40
CA PRO A 36 5.57 17.66 3.30
C PRO A 36 5.55 16.39 4.18
N GLU A 37 6.72 16.02 4.69
CA GLU A 37 6.97 14.81 5.48
C GLU A 37 6.00 14.63 6.67
N ASP A 38 5.55 15.71 7.30
CA ASP A 38 4.61 15.68 8.43
C ASP A 38 3.14 15.49 8.01
N ARG A 39 2.83 15.68 6.72
CA ARG A 39 1.50 15.46 6.14
C ARG A 39 1.36 14.12 5.42
N LEU A 40 2.41 13.31 5.37
CA LEU A 40 2.36 11.96 4.81
C LEU A 40 2.72 10.94 5.88
N ARG A 41 1.88 9.92 6.03
CA ARG A 41 2.18 8.72 6.81
C ARG A 41 2.17 7.51 5.87
N PRO A 42 3.32 7.18 5.23
CA PRO A 42 3.35 6.18 4.17
C PRO A 42 2.78 4.84 4.61
N HIS A 43 1.97 4.23 3.75
CA HIS A 43 1.28 3.00 4.09
C HIS A 43 2.03 1.75 3.63
N VAL A 44 2.56 1.03 4.62
CA VAL A 44 3.41 -0.16 4.45
C VAL A 44 2.70 -1.32 3.76
N LYS A 45 1.37 -1.42 3.87
CA LYS A 45 0.59 -2.49 3.20
C LYS A 45 0.83 -2.55 1.68
N ALA A 46 1.17 -1.40 1.09
CA ALA A 46 1.39 -1.28 -0.34
C ALA A 46 2.65 -2.01 -0.79
N PHE A 47 3.71 -2.06 0.03
CA PHE A 47 5.01 -2.60 -0.39
C PHE A 47 5.59 -3.72 0.51
N LYS A 48 5.13 -3.82 1.76
CA LYS A 48 5.42 -4.93 2.70
C LYS A 48 6.91 -5.29 2.85
N ALA A 49 7.77 -4.29 2.74
CA ALA A 49 9.23 -4.42 2.80
C ALA A 49 9.83 -3.34 3.69
N THR A 50 10.49 -3.76 4.77
CA THR A 50 11.17 -2.83 5.69
C THR A 50 12.30 -2.05 5.02
N ALA A 51 12.98 -2.64 4.02
CA ALA A 51 14.01 -1.96 3.23
C ALA A 51 13.45 -0.75 2.46
N LEU A 52 12.24 -0.86 1.90
CA LEU A 52 11.59 0.28 1.25
C LEU A 52 11.16 1.33 2.28
N ALA A 53 10.60 0.90 3.41
CA ALA A 53 10.24 1.83 4.49
C ALA A 53 11.46 2.60 5.04
N GLN A 54 12.63 1.96 5.12
CA GLN A 54 13.87 2.61 5.56
C GLN A 54 14.26 3.75 4.60
N LEU A 55 14.11 3.57 3.29
CA LEU A 55 14.36 4.65 2.34
C LEU A 55 13.42 5.84 2.60
N LEU A 56 12.13 5.60 2.79
CA LEU A 56 11.19 6.67 3.14
C LEU A 56 11.57 7.36 4.46
N ALA A 57 12.05 6.61 5.45
CA ALA A 57 12.54 7.19 6.69
C ALA A 57 13.80 8.04 6.50
N ASP A 58 14.72 7.63 5.62
CA ASP A 58 15.91 8.40 5.25
C ASP A 58 15.54 9.72 4.54
N ASP A 59 14.36 9.79 3.94
CA ASP A 59 13.78 11.00 3.33
C ASP A 59 13.00 11.88 4.31
N GLY A 60 12.92 11.48 5.59
CA GLY A 60 12.32 12.26 6.67
C GLY A 60 10.95 11.76 7.17
N HIS A 61 10.37 10.74 6.52
CA HIS A 61 9.09 10.16 6.95
C HIS A 61 9.27 9.38 8.28
N ARG A 62 8.85 9.98 9.40
CA ARG A 62 8.97 9.40 10.75
C ARG A 62 7.81 8.50 11.14
N GLY A 63 6.67 8.63 10.46
CA GLY A 63 5.45 7.89 10.75
C GLY A 63 5.08 6.90 9.66
N PHE A 64 4.55 5.73 10.02
CA PHE A 64 4.08 4.73 9.04
C PHE A 64 2.71 4.15 9.41
N CYS A 65 1.89 3.91 8.38
CA CYS A 65 0.65 3.16 8.49
C CYS A 65 0.89 1.68 8.21
N CYS A 66 0.41 0.82 9.11
CA CYS A 66 0.34 -0.62 8.98
C CYS A 66 -1.12 -1.06 8.95
N ALA A 67 -1.43 -2.13 8.21
CA ALA A 67 -2.76 -2.73 8.12
C ALA A 67 -2.90 -3.99 9.01
N THR A 68 -1.78 -4.58 9.45
CA THR A 68 -1.77 -5.78 10.30
C THR A 68 -0.84 -5.63 11.51
N PRO A 69 -1.09 -6.34 12.62
CA PRO A 69 -0.15 -6.40 13.73
C PRO A 69 1.25 -6.86 13.33
N ARG A 70 1.37 -7.84 12.42
CA ARG A 70 2.68 -8.30 11.90
C ARG A 70 3.48 -7.21 11.21
N GLU A 71 2.84 -6.35 10.43
CA GLU A 71 3.51 -5.20 9.82
C GLU A 71 4.06 -4.28 10.90
N VAL A 72 3.26 -3.96 11.94
CA VAL A 72 3.72 -3.14 13.07
C VAL A 72 4.93 -3.78 13.75
N GLU A 73 4.87 -5.06 14.11
CA GLU A 73 6.00 -5.76 14.74
C GLU A 73 7.27 -5.75 13.89
N GLY A 74 7.13 -5.95 12.57
CA GLY A 74 8.26 -5.93 11.66
C GLY A 74 8.88 -4.55 11.53
N MET A 75 8.07 -3.50 11.49
CA MET A 75 8.55 -2.10 11.53
C MET A 75 9.31 -1.80 12.83
N VAL A 76 8.78 -2.23 13.98
CA VAL A 76 9.49 -2.11 15.27
C VAL A 76 10.81 -2.91 15.28
N ALA A 77 10.82 -4.11 14.68
CA ALA A 77 12.03 -4.93 14.59
C ALA A 77 13.09 -4.30 13.68
N ALA A 78 12.68 -3.58 12.63
CA ALA A 78 13.55 -2.82 11.74
C ALA A 78 14.07 -1.50 12.33
N GLY A 79 13.62 -1.12 13.54
CA GLY A 79 13.99 0.15 14.16
C GLY A 79 13.15 1.35 13.69
N LEU A 80 12.11 1.10 12.88
CA LEU A 80 11.20 2.11 12.33
C LEU A 80 9.94 2.25 13.22
N GLY A 81 10.16 2.45 14.52
CA GLY A 81 9.11 2.47 15.55
C GLY A 81 8.75 3.86 16.09
N GLU A 82 9.19 4.94 15.44
CA GLU A 82 9.05 6.30 15.96
C GLU A 82 7.58 6.75 16.05
N ASP A 83 6.76 6.46 15.04
CA ASP A 83 5.31 6.66 15.08
C ASP A 83 4.58 5.67 14.16
N LEU A 84 3.96 4.63 14.73
CA LEU A 84 3.24 3.60 13.99
C LEU A 84 1.73 3.70 14.24
N LEU A 85 0.97 3.74 13.14
CA LEU A 85 -0.48 3.59 13.17
C LEU A 85 -0.87 2.21 12.63
N LEU A 86 -1.51 1.38 13.44
CA LEU A 86 -2.32 0.29 12.93
C LEU A 86 -3.64 0.89 12.42
N ALA A 87 -3.68 1.20 11.11
CA ALA A 87 -4.80 1.83 10.42
C ALA A 87 -5.90 0.80 10.09
N ASN A 88 -6.28 0.02 11.11
CA ASN A 88 -7.27 -1.06 11.05
C ASN A 88 -7.66 -1.51 12.47
N GLU A 89 -8.87 -2.03 12.63
CA GLU A 89 -9.29 -2.66 13.88
C GLU A 89 -8.60 -4.02 14.06
N SER A 90 -8.20 -4.34 15.29
CA SER A 90 -7.73 -5.67 15.64
C SER A 90 -8.11 -6.03 17.07
N LEU A 91 -8.44 -7.30 17.27
CA LEU A 91 -8.58 -7.88 18.62
C LEU A 91 -7.26 -8.52 19.09
N ASP A 92 -6.30 -8.74 18.18
CA ASP A 92 -4.96 -9.27 18.46
C ASP A 92 -3.95 -8.12 18.62
N VAL A 93 -4.18 -7.27 19.62
CA VAL A 93 -3.33 -6.09 19.89
C VAL A 93 -2.47 -6.25 21.15
N ALA A 94 -2.64 -7.32 21.92
CA ALA A 94 -1.81 -7.60 23.10
C ALA A 94 -0.32 -7.74 22.74
N ARG A 95 -0.02 -8.34 21.58
CA ARG A 95 1.34 -8.42 21.02
C ARG A 95 1.95 -7.05 20.73
N LEU A 96 1.13 -6.05 20.38
CA LEU A 96 1.59 -4.69 20.10
C LEU A 96 1.86 -3.91 21.40
N GLY A 97 1.02 -4.06 22.43
CA GLY A 97 1.29 -3.43 23.72
C GLY A 97 2.55 -3.96 24.41
N ALA A 98 2.96 -5.21 24.12
CA ALA A 98 4.24 -5.75 24.55
C ALA A 98 5.46 -5.04 23.93
N LEU A 99 5.25 -4.23 22.89
CA LEU A 99 6.30 -3.46 22.20
C LEU A 99 6.30 -1.96 22.58
N ALA A 100 5.44 -1.52 23.50
CA ALA A 100 5.24 -0.11 23.81
C ALA A 100 6.50 0.62 24.36
N ASP A 101 7.50 -0.11 24.87
CA ASP A 101 8.78 0.47 25.32
C ASP A 101 9.79 0.65 24.18
N ARG A 102 9.52 0.06 23.01
CA ARG A 102 10.40 0.09 21.82
C ARG A 102 9.86 0.96 20.71
N ALA A 103 8.58 1.32 20.74
CA ALA A 103 7.92 2.05 19.68
C ALA A 103 6.70 2.82 20.19
N ASN A 104 6.36 3.89 19.49
CA ASN A 104 5.11 4.60 19.67
C ASN A 104 4.04 3.97 18.76
N ILE A 105 3.11 3.21 19.34
CA ILE A 105 2.10 2.45 18.59
C ILE A 105 0.72 3.00 18.92
N THR A 106 0.02 3.45 17.88
CA THR A 106 -1.38 3.87 17.92
C THR A 106 -2.23 2.85 17.18
N VAL A 107 -3.37 2.47 17.75
CA VAL A 107 -4.31 1.54 17.12
C VAL A 107 -5.65 2.23 16.84
N ALA A 108 -6.27 1.91 15.70
CA ALA A 108 -7.62 2.34 15.39
C ALA A 108 -8.65 1.54 16.22
N VAL A 109 -9.65 2.24 16.76
CA VAL A 109 -10.79 1.65 17.46
C VAL A 109 -12.10 2.31 17.03
N ASP A 110 -13.13 1.50 16.80
CA ASP A 110 -14.45 1.94 16.32
C ASP A 110 -15.60 1.45 17.21
N SER A 111 -15.30 0.64 18.23
CA SER A 111 -16.31 -0.03 19.03
C SER A 111 -15.83 -0.30 20.44
N ASN A 112 -16.76 -0.64 21.33
CA ASN A 112 -16.39 -1.00 22.70
C ASN A 112 -15.45 -2.22 22.73
N ALA A 113 -15.65 -3.18 21.83
CA ALA A 113 -14.87 -4.41 21.76
C ALA A 113 -13.41 -4.15 21.32
N THR A 114 -13.20 -3.33 20.29
CA THR A 114 -11.86 -2.98 19.81
C THR A 114 -11.12 -2.11 20.84
N LEU A 115 -11.84 -1.21 21.52
CA LEU A 115 -11.29 -0.47 22.66
C LEU A 115 -10.95 -1.39 23.86
N ASP A 116 -11.80 -2.37 24.18
CA ASP A 116 -11.52 -3.33 25.25
C ASP A 116 -10.30 -4.19 24.95
N ALA A 117 -10.09 -4.58 23.69
CA ALA A 117 -8.87 -5.23 23.26
C ALA A 117 -7.63 -4.33 23.44
N ALA A 118 -7.72 -3.05 23.08
CA ALA A 118 -6.65 -2.08 23.29
C ALA A 118 -6.30 -1.88 24.78
N ILE A 119 -7.32 -1.79 25.65
CA ILE A 119 -7.14 -1.71 27.11
C ILE A 119 -6.46 -2.97 27.64
N ALA A 120 -7.00 -4.15 27.31
CA ALA A 120 -6.46 -5.44 27.76
C ALA A 120 -5.03 -5.67 27.25
N GLY A 121 -4.77 -5.22 26.02
CA GLY A 121 -3.45 -5.25 25.40
C GLY A 121 -2.45 -4.24 25.95
N ARG A 122 -2.88 -3.31 26.83
CA ARG A 122 -2.05 -2.24 27.41
C ARG A 122 -1.47 -1.28 26.36
N LEU A 123 -2.25 -0.96 25.33
CA LEU A 123 -1.88 0.06 24.37
C LEU A 123 -1.90 1.44 25.04
N ARG A 124 -1.04 2.33 24.57
CA ARG A 124 -0.93 3.70 25.10
C ARG A 124 -1.87 4.67 24.38
N SER A 125 -1.98 4.53 23.07
CA SER A 125 -2.61 5.52 22.23
C SER A 125 -3.59 4.89 21.23
N VAL A 126 -4.68 5.60 20.96
CA VAL A 126 -5.70 5.21 19.97
C VAL A 126 -6.08 6.37 19.05
N LEU A 127 -6.52 6.03 17.84
CA LEU A 127 -7.37 6.88 17.02
C LEU A 127 -8.78 6.30 16.99
N ILE A 128 -9.78 7.17 16.94
CA ILE A 128 -11.16 6.74 16.69
C ILE A 128 -11.37 6.63 15.18
N ASP A 129 -11.63 5.42 14.67
CA ASP A 129 -11.98 5.23 13.24
C ASP A 129 -13.45 5.59 13.03
N VAL A 130 -13.71 6.47 12.06
CA VAL A 130 -15.01 7.05 11.76
C VAL A 130 -15.43 6.63 10.36
N ASN A 131 -16.66 6.15 10.24
CA ASN A 131 -17.22 5.84 8.93
C ASN A 131 -17.56 7.14 8.18
N VAL A 132 -16.78 7.43 7.15
CA VAL A 132 -16.93 8.61 6.28
C VAL A 132 -17.66 8.29 4.96
N GLY A 133 -18.39 7.17 4.91
CA GLY A 133 -19.20 6.75 3.75
C GLY A 133 -18.72 5.49 3.03
N LEU A 134 -17.56 4.92 3.43
CA LEU A 134 -17.13 3.60 2.95
C LEU A 134 -17.79 2.51 3.81
N PRO A 135 -18.65 1.62 3.28
CA PRO A 135 -19.25 0.54 4.05
C PRO A 135 -18.22 -0.56 4.40
N ARG A 136 -17.32 -0.25 5.33
CA ARG A 136 -16.23 -1.12 5.80
C ARG A 136 -16.18 -1.16 7.34
N CYS A 137 -15.32 -0.35 7.96
CA CYS A 137 -15.20 -0.17 9.40
C CYS A 137 -15.55 1.28 9.77
N GLY A 138 -15.51 1.58 11.06
CA GLY A 138 -15.64 2.93 11.57
C GLY A 138 -16.98 3.17 12.28
N ILE A 139 -16.90 3.93 13.36
CA ILE A 139 -18.06 4.34 14.16
C ILE A 139 -18.84 5.45 13.45
N ASP A 140 -20.13 5.59 13.79
CA ASP A 140 -20.89 6.78 13.42
C ASP A 140 -20.25 8.03 14.05
N SER A 141 -20.15 9.12 13.27
CA SER A 141 -19.51 10.35 13.72
C SER A 141 -20.14 10.92 14.99
N ALA A 142 -21.45 10.73 15.20
CA ALA A 142 -22.16 11.21 16.39
C ALA A 142 -21.81 10.42 17.66
N ASP A 143 -21.30 9.19 17.51
CA ASP A 143 -20.91 8.31 18.62
C ASP A 143 -19.40 8.36 18.93
N ALA A 144 -18.59 8.98 18.06
CA ALA A 144 -17.13 9.00 18.16
C ALA A 144 -16.63 9.61 19.49
N GLY A 145 -17.21 10.75 19.91
CA GLY A 145 -16.86 11.40 21.18
C GLY A 145 -17.12 10.52 22.41
N ARG A 146 -18.21 9.73 22.39
CA ARG A 146 -18.52 8.78 23.48
C ARG A 146 -17.45 7.69 23.62
N LEU A 147 -16.95 7.17 22.50
CA LEU A 147 -15.89 6.16 22.51
C LEU A 147 -14.56 6.77 22.98
N ALA A 148 -14.24 7.98 22.53
CA ALA A 148 -13.06 8.73 22.96
C ALA A 148 -13.06 8.99 24.47
N ASP A 149 -14.18 9.44 25.03
CA ASP A 149 -14.32 9.65 26.48
C ASP A 149 -14.10 8.37 27.29
N ARG A 150 -14.58 7.23 26.77
CA ARG A 150 -14.35 5.93 27.40
C ARG A 150 -12.86 5.57 27.36
N ALA A 151 -12.18 5.77 26.22
CA ALA A 151 -10.76 5.50 26.09
C ALA A 151 -9.92 6.34 27.07
N ARG A 152 -10.22 7.63 27.20
CA ARG A 152 -9.57 8.53 28.17
C ARG A 152 -9.81 8.10 29.62
N LYS A 153 -11.03 7.72 29.97
CA LYS A 153 -11.36 7.20 31.32
C LYS A 153 -10.62 5.90 31.65
N ALA A 154 -10.28 5.10 30.63
CA ALA A 154 -9.46 3.91 30.77
C ALA A 154 -7.95 4.19 30.77
N GLY A 155 -7.53 5.46 30.64
CA GLY A 155 -6.14 5.89 30.70
C GLY A 155 -5.39 5.85 29.37
N LEU A 156 -6.07 5.65 28.24
CA LEU A 156 -5.45 5.77 26.92
C LEU A 156 -5.39 7.23 26.46
N GLU A 157 -4.34 7.54 25.71
CA GLU A 157 -4.26 8.76 24.93
C GLU A 157 -5.12 8.62 23.67
N VAL A 158 -6.09 9.52 23.50
CA VAL A 158 -6.83 9.63 22.24
C VAL A 158 -6.16 10.70 21.40
N ARG A 159 -5.42 10.27 20.37
CA ARG A 159 -4.61 11.15 19.52
C ARG A 159 -5.41 11.89 18.46
N GLY A 160 -6.67 11.48 18.21
CA GLY A 160 -7.53 12.07 17.20
C GLY A 160 -8.46 11.05 16.53
N VAL A 161 -8.74 11.29 15.26
CA VAL A 161 -9.63 10.47 14.43
C VAL A 161 -8.90 9.95 13.18
N MET A 162 -9.36 8.81 12.67
CA MET A 162 -9.11 8.45 11.28
C MET A 162 -10.44 8.20 10.55
N GLY A 163 -10.44 8.38 9.23
CA GLY A 163 -11.59 8.09 8.39
C GLY A 163 -11.17 7.92 6.94
N TYR A 164 -11.16 6.68 6.46
CA TYR A 164 -10.63 6.36 5.13
C TYR A 164 -11.71 6.40 4.04
N GLU A 165 -11.61 7.36 3.13
CA GLU A 165 -12.51 7.54 1.99
C GLU A 165 -12.17 6.66 0.77
N GLY A 166 -11.79 5.40 0.99
CA GLY A 166 -11.31 4.47 -0.04
C GLY A 166 -12.22 4.29 -1.26
N HIS A 167 -13.52 4.45 -1.09
CA HIS A 167 -14.50 4.38 -2.18
C HIS A 167 -14.39 5.53 -3.19
N LEU A 168 -13.54 6.53 -2.91
CA LEU A 168 -13.30 7.70 -3.75
C LEU A 168 -11.96 7.67 -4.50
N MET A 169 -11.08 6.69 -4.22
CA MET A 169 -9.74 6.61 -4.83
C MET A 169 -9.81 6.69 -6.35
N MET A 170 -10.73 5.91 -6.95
CA MET A 170 -10.83 5.72 -8.40
C MET A 170 -11.87 6.63 -9.10
N VAL A 171 -12.43 7.63 -8.41
CA VAL A 171 -13.29 8.64 -9.05
C VAL A 171 -12.44 9.45 -10.03
N ARG A 172 -12.87 9.56 -11.29
CA ARG A 172 -12.06 10.18 -12.36
C ARG A 172 -12.40 11.64 -12.59
N ASP A 173 -13.68 12.01 -12.47
CA ASP A 173 -14.09 13.40 -12.63
C ASP A 173 -13.56 14.23 -11.45
N PRO A 174 -12.71 15.24 -11.68
CA PRO A 174 -12.08 15.99 -10.60
C PRO A 174 -13.08 16.74 -9.71
N LYS A 175 -14.19 17.22 -10.30
CA LYS A 175 -15.22 17.95 -9.57
C LYS A 175 -16.01 16.98 -8.69
N GLU A 176 -16.47 15.86 -9.25
CA GLU A 176 -17.15 14.81 -8.50
C GLU A 176 -16.27 14.30 -7.35
N LYS A 177 -14.98 14.08 -7.62
CA LYS A 177 -14.02 13.67 -6.57
C LYS A 177 -13.94 14.73 -5.47
N ALA A 178 -13.76 16.00 -5.81
CA ALA A 178 -13.67 17.07 -4.83
C ALA A 178 -14.94 17.19 -3.97
N ASP A 179 -16.13 17.18 -4.60
CA ASP A 179 -17.41 17.29 -3.91
C ASP A 179 -17.62 16.11 -2.93
N ARG A 180 -17.30 14.89 -3.37
CA ARG A 180 -17.47 13.67 -2.55
C ARG A 180 -16.43 13.55 -1.44
N VAL A 181 -15.17 13.88 -1.71
CA VAL A 181 -14.12 13.89 -0.67
C VAL A 181 -14.45 14.94 0.38
N SER A 182 -14.89 16.13 -0.03
CA SER A 182 -15.33 17.17 0.91
C SER A 182 -16.45 16.68 1.83
N ALA A 183 -17.45 15.98 1.29
CA ALA A 183 -18.56 15.43 2.09
C ALA A 183 -18.08 14.37 3.10
N SER A 184 -17.18 13.46 2.69
CA SER A 184 -16.57 12.50 3.60
C SER A 184 -15.75 13.19 4.71
N MET A 185 -14.97 14.21 4.36
CA MET A 185 -14.12 14.93 5.32
C MET A 185 -14.92 15.82 6.27
N GLU A 186 -16.07 16.36 5.86
CA GLU A 186 -16.99 17.08 6.75
C GLU A 186 -17.45 16.19 7.92
N MET A 187 -17.80 14.92 7.63
CA MET A 187 -18.17 13.95 8.67
C MET A 187 -17.01 13.68 9.63
N LEU A 188 -15.79 13.53 9.09
CA LEU A 188 -14.60 13.27 9.89
C LEU A 188 -14.23 14.46 10.78
N LEU A 189 -14.32 15.68 10.26
CA LEU A 189 -14.03 16.90 11.01
C LEU A 189 -15.06 17.17 12.10
N GLN A 190 -16.34 16.85 11.87
CA GLN A 190 -17.36 16.90 12.91
C GLN A 190 -17.03 15.93 14.05
N ALA A 191 -16.67 14.69 13.73
CA ALA A 191 -16.22 13.73 14.74
C ALA A 191 -14.94 14.20 15.44
N SER A 192 -13.99 14.77 14.71
CA SER A 192 -12.74 15.31 15.27
C SER A 192 -13.00 16.41 16.32
N ALA A 193 -13.98 17.28 16.10
CA ALA A 193 -14.34 18.33 17.06
C ALA A 193 -14.83 17.75 18.40
N ASP A 194 -15.58 16.65 18.37
CA ASP A 194 -16.10 15.98 19.57
C ASP A 194 -15.05 15.05 20.22
N VAL A 195 -14.22 14.40 19.40
CA VAL A 195 -13.16 13.51 19.84
C VAL A 195 -11.99 14.28 20.43
N GLY A 196 -11.55 15.39 19.83
CA GLY A 196 -10.32 16.12 20.17
C GLY A 196 -9.03 15.37 19.78
N GLY A 197 -7.87 15.95 20.11
CA GLY A 197 -6.57 15.44 19.66
C GLY A 197 -6.08 16.16 18.39
N ASP A 198 -4.85 15.87 17.99
CA ASP A 198 -4.15 16.63 16.94
C ASP A 198 -4.15 15.92 15.57
N ILE A 199 -4.61 14.67 15.51
CA ILE A 199 -4.57 13.85 14.29
C ILE A 199 -5.95 13.75 13.65
N VAL A 200 -6.00 14.13 12.37
CA VAL A 200 -7.09 13.78 11.44
C VAL A 200 -6.44 13.02 10.29
N SER A 201 -6.55 11.69 10.31
CA SER A 201 -5.83 10.80 9.40
C SER A 201 -6.77 10.18 8.36
N GLY A 202 -6.37 10.17 7.10
CA GLY A 202 -7.19 9.61 6.03
C GLY A 202 -6.49 9.63 4.69
N GLY A 203 -7.26 9.57 3.60
CA GLY A 203 -6.72 9.67 2.26
C GLY A 203 -5.84 8.51 1.81
N GLY A 204 -5.47 8.57 0.54
CA GLY A 204 -4.63 7.58 -0.11
C GLY A 204 -4.10 8.11 -1.43
N THR A 205 -3.39 7.29 -2.20
CA THR A 205 -2.78 7.70 -3.47
C THR A 205 -3.78 8.38 -4.41
N GLY A 206 -5.01 7.88 -4.49
CA GLY A 206 -6.05 8.43 -5.37
C GLY A 206 -6.66 9.76 -4.92
N THR A 207 -6.52 10.13 -3.64
CA THR A 207 -7.11 11.35 -3.06
C THR A 207 -6.08 12.31 -2.48
N CYS A 208 -4.78 12.00 -2.52
CA CYS A 208 -3.71 12.81 -1.93
C CYS A 208 -3.65 14.27 -2.44
N LEU A 209 -4.08 14.52 -3.68
CA LEU A 209 -4.17 15.87 -4.26
C LEU A 209 -5.46 16.62 -3.91
N THR A 210 -6.48 15.92 -3.41
CA THR A 210 -7.82 16.46 -3.17
C THR A 210 -8.11 16.61 -1.68
N ASN A 211 -7.69 15.64 -0.87
CA ASN A 211 -7.92 15.64 0.56
C ASN A 211 -6.95 16.60 1.24
N THR A 212 -7.41 17.84 1.43
CA THR A 212 -6.63 18.91 2.08
C THR A 212 -6.98 19.10 3.56
N TRP A 213 -8.05 18.43 4.03
CA TRP A 213 -8.61 18.55 5.38
C TRP A 213 -7.88 17.70 6.41
N CYS A 214 -7.35 16.55 6.01
CA CYS A 214 -6.58 15.70 6.91
C CYS A 214 -5.25 16.36 7.28
N THR A 215 -4.86 16.20 8.54
CA THR A 215 -3.52 16.61 9.02
C THR A 215 -2.45 15.71 8.42
N GLU A 216 -2.77 14.43 8.17
CA GLU A 216 -1.89 13.46 7.52
C GLU A 216 -2.63 12.57 6.50
N ILE A 217 -1.94 12.20 5.42
CA ILE A 217 -2.44 11.35 4.34
C ILE A 217 -1.77 9.97 4.41
N GLN A 218 -2.57 8.90 4.28
CA GLN A 218 -2.12 7.50 4.40
C GLN A 218 -1.76 6.86 3.05
N ALA A 219 -1.20 7.60 2.10
CA ALA A 219 -0.88 7.08 0.76
C ALA A 219 0.28 6.06 0.80
N GLY A 220 0.21 5.01 -0.04
CA GLY A 220 1.24 3.97 -0.10
C GLY A 220 1.58 3.55 -1.53
N SER A 221 0.55 3.26 -2.35
CA SER A 221 0.73 2.78 -3.72
C SER A 221 1.43 3.78 -4.65
N TYR A 222 1.54 5.06 -4.26
CA TYR A 222 2.24 6.10 -5.04
C TYR A 222 3.70 5.72 -5.33
N THR A 223 4.33 4.96 -4.42
CA THR A 223 5.72 4.51 -4.54
C THR A 223 5.93 3.65 -5.79
N LEU A 224 4.96 2.81 -6.13
CA LEU A 224 5.12 1.72 -7.11
C LEU A 224 4.15 1.79 -8.28
N MET A 225 2.95 2.31 -8.04
CA MET A 225 1.81 2.47 -8.96
C MET A 225 1.32 1.17 -9.62
N ASP A 226 0.09 1.20 -10.12
CA ASP A 226 -0.51 0.14 -10.91
C ASP A 226 -1.37 0.72 -12.04
N THR A 227 -1.77 -0.14 -12.97
CA THR A 227 -2.50 0.29 -14.17
C THR A 227 -3.90 0.80 -13.87
N ASP A 228 -4.46 0.52 -12.68
CA ASP A 228 -5.72 1.11 -12.25
C ASP A 228 -5.52 2.58 -11.89
N TYR A 229 -4.49 2.90 -11.09
CA TYR A 229 -4.13 4.28 -10.74
C TYR A 229 -3.72 5.15 -11.95
N CYS A 230 -3.17 4.57 -13.02
CA CYS A 230 -2.87 5.31 -14.26
C CYS A 230 -4.09 6.01 -14.87
N LYS A 231 -5.31 5.57 -14.53
CA LYS A 231 -6.57 6.15 -15.02
C LYS A 231 -6.90 7.52 -14.41
N LEU A 232 -6.12 7.96 -13.41
CA LEU A 232 -6.38 9.18 -12.63
C LEU A 232 -5.51 10.39 -13.02
N GLY A 233 -4.48 10.21 -13.86
CA GLY A 233 -3.58 11.31 -14.24
C GLY A 233 -2.77 11.88 -13.07
N LEU A 234 -2.43 11.04 -12.09
CA LEU A 234 -1.55 11.40 -10.97
C LEU A 234 -0.10 11.60 -11.46
N PRO A 235 0.73 12.39 -10.75
CA PRO A 235 2.13 12.64 -11.13
C PRO A 235 3.07 11.51 -10.71
N PHE A 236 2.61 10.26 -10.81
CA PHE A 236 3.36 9.06 -10.47
C PHE A 236 3.29 8.08 -11.63
N GLU A 237 4.35 7.31 -11.82
CA GLU A 237 4.53 6.38 -12.93
C GLU A 237 4.69 4.93 -12.44
N LEU A 238 4.50 3.96 -13.35
CA LEU A 238 4.57 2.52 -13.04
C LEU A 238 6.02 2.09 -12.80
N ALA A 239 6.39 1.91 -11.53
CA ALA A 239 7.69 1.34 -11.17
C ALA A 239 7.65 -0.19 -11.05
N LEU A 240 6.48 -0.76 -10.69
CA LEU A 240 6.35 -2.20 -10.44
C LEU A 240 6.05 -3.00 -11.71
N ASN A 241 6.81 -4.07 -11.92
CA ASN A 241 6.64 -5.00 -13.02
C ASN A 241 6.75 -6.45 -12.53
N VAL A 242 6.04 -7.37 -13.19
CA VAL A 242 6.29 -8.80 -13.11
C VAL A 242 6.98 -9.23 -14.40
N VAL A 243 8.22 -9.69 -14.27
CA VAL A 243 8.97 -10.29 -15.38
C VAL A 243 8.58 -11.76 -15.48
N ALA A 244 8.31 -12.21 -16.69
CA ALA A 244 8.00 -13.60 -17.01
C ALA A 244 8.78 -14.05 -18.26
N THR A 245 8.92 -15.36 -18.43
CA THR A 245 9.56 -15.99 -19.59
C THR A 245 8.50 -16.55 -20.52
N VAL A 246 8.61 -16.26 -21.82
CA VAL A 246 7.82 -16.91 -22.86
C VAL A 246 8.19 -18.39 -22.90
N ILE A 247 7.23 -19.26 -22.61
CA ILE A 247 7.41 -20.72 -22.60
C ILE A 247 6.75 -21.42 -23.80
N SER A 248 5.91 -20.70 -24.57
CA SER A 248 5.27 -21.23 -25.77
C SER A 248 4.93 -20.10 -26.73
N VAL A 249 5.17 -20.34 -28.02
CA VAL A 249 4.79 -19.45 -29.13
C VAL A 249 3.86 -20.22 -30.07
N ASN A 250 2.69 -19.66 -30.36
CA ASN A 250 1.75 -20.22 -31.32
C ASN A 250 1.60 -19.28 -32.51
N MET A 251 1.99 -19.75 -33.70
CA MET A 251 1.95 -18.98 -34.95
C MET A 251 0.53 -18.60 -35.41
N GLN A 252 -0.51 -19.06 -34.72
CA GLN A 252 -1.89 -18.57 -34.88
C GLN A 252 -2.13 -17.21 -34.20
N GLY A 253 -1.14 -16.65 -33.47
CA GLY A 253 -1.13 -15.25 -33.04
C GLY A 253 -0.98 -15.00 -31.55
N TRP A 254 -0.54 -15.97 -30.75
CA TRP A 254 -0.35 -15.76 -29.31
C TRP A 254 0.90 -16.42 -28.74
N ILE A 255 1.36 -15.91 -27.61
CA ILE A 255 2.41 -16.47 -26.79
C ILE A 255 1.88 -16.78 -25.39
N THR A 256 2.55 -17.68 -24.68
CA THR A 256 2.27 -17.97 -23.27
C THR A 256 3.54 -17.77 -22.46
N ALA A 257 3.44 -17.03 -21.36
CA ALA A 257 4.53 -16.81 -20.41
C ALA A 257 4.23 -17.40 -19.03
N ASP A 258 5.29 -17.70 -18.27
CA ASP A 258 5.27 -18.39 -16.95
C ASP A 258 4.83 -17.50 -15.76
N ALA A 259 3.86 -16.61 -15.98
CA ALA A 259 3.27 -15.79 -14.94
C ALA A 259 1.75 -15.88 -14.97
N GLY A 260 1.11 -16.15 -13.84
CA GLY A 260 -0.35 -16.27 -13.73
C GLY A 260 -0.93 -15.55 -12.53
N ILE A 261 -2.13 -15.95 -12.12
CA ILE A 261 -2.81 -15.37 -10.95
C ILE A 261 -2.10 -15.67 -9.62
N LYS A 262 -1.12 -16.60 -9.62
CA LYS A 262 -0.25 -16.85 -8.47
C LYS A 262 0.94 -15.90 -8.38
N SER A 263 1.24 -15.15 -9.44
CA SER A 263 2.27 -14.10 -9.45
C SER A 263 1.71 -12.68 -9.55
N MET A 264 0.44 -12.52 -9.91
CA MET A 264 -0.24 -11.22 -10.03
C MET A 264 -1.65 -11.27 -9.48
N ALA A 265 -2.14 -10.14 -8.97
CA ALA A 265 -3.54 -9.98 -8.61
C ALA A 265 -4.37 -9.50 -9.81
N MET A 266 -5.66 -9.80 -9.78
CA MET A 266 -6.60 -9.61 -10.90
C MET A 266 -7.92 -8.96 -10.47
N ASP A 267 -8.04 -8.56 -9.21
CA ASP A 267 -9.24 -7.93 -8.64
C ASP A 267 -9.55 -6.57 -9.28
N HIS A 268 -8.55 -5.91 -9.89
CA HIS A 268 -8.71 -4.69 -10.70
C HIS A 268 -8.59 -4.94 -12.22
N GLY A 269 -8.65 -6.20 -12.66
CA GLY A 269 -8.57 -6.59 -14.07
C GLY A 269 -7.18 -7.09 -14.50
N ASN A 270 -7.01 -7.27 -15.82
CA ASN A 270 -5.77 -7.79 -16.41
C ASN A 270 -4.58 -6.84 -16.19
N PRO A 271 -3.34 -7.36 -16.06
CA PRO A 271 -2.15 -6.53 -16.19
C PRO A 271 -2.09 -5.88 -17.59
N ARG A 272 -1.25 -4.86 -17.73
CA ARG A 272 -0.90 -4.28 -19.02
C ARG A 272 0.42 -4.86 -19.53
N TRP A 273 0.54 -4.96 -20.84
CA TRP A 273 1.76 -5.28 -21.55
C TRP A 273 1.94 -4.32 -22.72
N GLU A 274 3.14 -3.82 -22.95
CA GLU A 274 3.37 -2.75 -23.94
C GLU A 274 3.43 -3.25 -25.39
N HIS A 275 3.61 -4.56 -25.59
CA HIS A 275 3.83 -5.14 -26.92
C HIS A 275 2.59 -5.80 -27.52
N GLY A 276 1.44 -5.74 -26.84
CA GLY A 276 0.19 -6.35 -27.32
C GLY A 276 -0.88 -6.47 -26.25
N ASP A 277 -1.84 -7.36 -26.49
CA ASP A 277 -3.00 -7.55 -25.63
C ASP A 277 -2.83 -8.74 -24.66
N VAL A 278 -3.44 -8.63 -23.48
CA VAL A 278 -3.56 -9.74 -22.54
C VAL A 278 -4.89 -10.45 -22.76
N PHE A 279 -4.86 -11.72 -23.15
CA PHE A 279 -6.07 -12.53 -23.30
C PHE A 279 -6.64 -12.92 -21.95
N PHE A 280 -5.89 -13.73 -21.18
CA PHE A 280 -6.28 -14.19 -19.86
C PHE A 280 -5.08 -14.70 -19.07
N LEU A 281 -5.27 -14.83 -17.76
CA LEU A 281 -4.35 -15.48 -16.84
C LEU A 281 -5.00 -16.77 -16.32
N SER A 282 -4.22 -17.85 -16.29
CA SER A 282 -4.46 -19.05 -15.50
C SER A 282 -3.62 -19.02 -14.23
N ASP A 283 -3.61 -20.10 -13.45
CA ASP A 283 -2.79 -20.25 -12.24
C ASP A 283 -1.33 -19.79 -12.42
N GLU A 284 -0.64 -20.37 -13.39
CA GLU A 284 0.81 -20.20 -13.62
C GLU A 284 1.14 -19.60 -14.99
N HIS A 285 0.13 -19.20 -15.77
CA HIS A 285 0.31 -18.80 -17.17
C HIS A 285 -0.45 -17.55 -17.53
N ILE A 286 0.14 -16.73 -18.40
CA ILE A 286 -0.52 -15.60 -19.05
C ILE A 286 -0.45 -15.82 -20.55
N THR A 287 -1.59 -15.65 -21.21
CA THR A 287 -1.66 -15.70 -22.67
C THR A 287 -1.71 -14.29 -23.22
N LEU A 288 -0.79 -13.99 -24.13
CA LEU A 288 -0.57 -12.67 -24.69
C LEU A 288 -0.70 -12.73 -26.22
N SER A 289 -1.28 -11.70 -26.82
CA SER A 289 -1.35 -11.52 -28.27
C SER A 289 -0.41 -10.38 -28.67
N PRO A 290 0.83 -10.69 -29.08
CA PRO A 290 1.76 -9.66 -29.53
C PRO A 290 1.25 -8.95 -30.78
N THR A 291 1.67 -7.69 -30.95
CA THR A 291 1.40 -6.90 -32.16
C THR A 291 1.96 -7.57 -33.42
N ASN A 292 3.11 -8.24 -33.29
CA ASN A 292 3.72 -9.07 -34.33
C ASN A 292 4.29 -10.35 -33.69
N ILE A 293 3.71 -11.49 -34.05
CA ILE A 293 4.10 -12.80 -33.49
C ILE A 293 5.54 -13.21 -33.85
N ASN A 294 6.10 -12.68 -34.94
CA ASN A 294 7.45 -13.03 -35.39
C ASN A 294 8.57 -12.35 -34.58
N ASP A 295 8.22 -11.42 -33.68
CA ASP A 295 9.17 -10.73 -32.82
C ASP A 295 9.46 -11.50 -31.52
N TRP A 296 8.84 -12.67 -31.33
CA TRP A 296 8.88 -13.42 -30.08
C TRP A 296 9.30 -14.87 -30.28
N GLU A 297 10.19 -15.35 -29.42
CA GLU A 297 10.64 -16.72 -29.31
C GLU A 297 10.52 -17.27 -27.87
N VAL A 298 10.57 -18.60 -27.74
CA VAL A 298 10.60 -19.25 -26.41
C VAL A 298 11.92 -18.87 -25.73
N GLY A 299 11.82 -18.35 -24.51
CA GLY A 299 12.94 -17.83 -23.73
C GLY A 299 12.94 -16.31 -23.58
N ASP A 300 12.19 -15.59 -24.42
CA ASP A 300 12.09 -14.13 -24.31
C ASP A 300 11.47 -13.69 -22.98
N ARG A 301 11.88 -12.51 -22.51
CA ARG A 301 11.33 -11.91 -21.28
C ARG A 301 10.20 -10.96 -21.64
N VAL A 302 9.09 -11.05 -20.90
CA VAL A 302 8.01 -10.06 -20.93
C VAL A 302 7.97 -9.30 -19.61
N ARG A 303 7.74 -7.98 -19.67
CA ARG A 303 7.51 -7.13 -18.51
C ARG A 303 6.02 -6.79 -18.42
N LEU A 304 5.37 -7.22 -17.34
CA LEU A 304 3.93 -7.10 -17.13
C LEU A 304 3.64 -6.11 -16.01
N GLN A 305 2.79 -5.12 -16.28
CA GLN A 305 2.42 -4.08 -15.31
C GLN A 305 1.12 -4.50 -14.60
N PRO A 306 1.14 -4.85 -13.30
CA PRO A 306 -0.05 -5.33 -12.60
C PRO A 306 -1.14 -4.26 -12.48
N ALA A 307 -2.40 -4.70 -12.35
CA ALA A 307 -3.54 -3.81 -12.14
C ALA A 307 -3.76 -3.40 -10.69
N HIS A 308 -3.12 -4.08 -9.74
CA HIS A 308 -3.18 -3.75 -8.32
C HIS A 308 -1.87 -4.14 -7.62
N VAL A 309 -1.19 -3.16 -7.02
CA VAL A 309 0.11 -3.33 -6.34
C VAL A 309 0.02 -4.29 -5.16
N ASP A 310 -0.76 -3.95 -4.14
CA ASP A 310 -0.70 -4.56 -2.80
C ASP A 310 -0.89 -6.10 -2.83
N PRO A 311 -1.95 -6.64 -3.46
CA PRO A 311 -2.14 -8.09 -3.55
C PRO A 311 -1.18 -8.78 -4.53
N THR A 312 -0.58 -8.05 -5.48
CA THR A 312 0.48 -8.60 -6.33
C THR A 312 1.74 -8.81 -5.49
N ILE A 313 2.18 -7.81 -4.74
CA ILE A 313 3.37 -7.88 -3.88
C ILE A 313 3.26 -8.99 -2.84
N ALA A 314 2.09 -9.18 -2.25
CA ALA A 314 1.85 -10.23 -1.25
C ALA A 314 2.13 -11.66 -1.76
N LYS A 315 2.20 -11.88 -3.08
CA LYS A 315 2.49 -13.18 -3.71
C LYS A 315 3.98 -13.48 -3.83
N HIS A 316 4.84 -12.49 -3.63
CA HIS A 316 6.29 -12.60 -3.82
C HIS A 316 7.02 -12.63 -2.49
N GLN A 317 8.18 -13.30 -2.47
CA GLN A 317 9.05 -13.33 -1.29
C GLN A 317 10.06 -12.17 -1.28
N GLN A 318 10.35 -11.63 -2.46
CA GLN A 318 11.34 -10.58 -2.68
C GLN A 318 10.97 -9.72 -3.89
N MET A 319 11.53 -8.52 -3.93
CA MET A 319 11.47 -7.55 -5.03
C MET A 319 12.90 -7.28 -5.49
N TRP A 320 13.11 -7.25 -6.80
CA TRP A 320 14.41 -6.94 -7.40
C TRP A 320 14.41 -5.50 -7.88
N LEU A 321 15.38 -4.72 -7.42
CA LEU A 321 15.57 -3.35 -7.91
C LEU A 321 16.44 -3.37 -9.14
N VAL A 322 16.02 -2.63 -10.15
CA VAL A 322 16.75 -2.56 -11.42
C VAL A 322 16.99 -1.13 -11.87
N ASP A 323 18.08 -0.96 -12.60
CA ASP A 323 18.38 0.24 -13.40
C ASP A 323 18.55 -0.21 -14.85
N GLY A 324 17.53 0.03 -15.67
CA GLY A 324 17.39 -0.60 -16.99
C GLY A 324 17.23 -2.12 -16.88
N ASP A 325 18.26 -2.86 -17.28
CA ASP A 325 18.33 -4.33 -17.16
C ASP A 325 19.24 -4.81 -16.02
N SER A 326 20.00 -3.90 -15.38
CA SER A 326 20.95 -4.28 -14.33
C SER A 326 20.23 -4.42 -12.99
N VAL A 327 20.44 -5.54 -12.29
CA VAL A 327 19.97 -5.72 -10.92
C VAL A 327 20.93 -5.00 -9.99
N VAL A 328 20.39 -4.11 -9.15
CA VAL A 328 21.20 -3.26 -8.26
C VAL A 328 20.98 -3.55 -6.77
N ASP A 329 19.82 -4.10 -6.41
CA ASP A 329 19.50 -4.48 -5.04
C ASP A 329 18.35 -5.51 -5.01
N ARG A 330 18.11 -6.08 -3.83
CA ARG A 330 17.04 -7.03 -3.57
C ARG A 330 16.42 -6.79 -2.20
N TRP A 331 15.12 -6.57 -2.18
CA TRP A 331 14.36 -6.38 -0.95
C TRP A 331 13.51 -7.59 -0.63
N ALA A 332 13.59 -8.08 0.60
CA ALA A 332 12.64 -9.07 1.08
C ALA A 332 11.25 -8.43 1.25
N VAL A 333 10.20 -9.16 0.87
CA VAL A 333 8.82 -8.82 1.26
C VAL A 333 8.59 -9.41 2.65
N ASP A 334 9.26 -8.87 3.65
CA ASP A 334 9.41 -9.42 5.00
C ASP A 334 8.22 -9.15 5.94
N LEU A 335 7.28 -8.32 5.48
CA LEU A 335 6.02 -8.00 6.15
C LEU A 335 4.80 -8.65 5.49
N ARG A 336 5.02 -9.60 4.57
CA ARG A 336 3.95 -10.51 4.14
C ARG A 336 3.51 -11.37 5.33
N HIS A 337 2.20 -11.65 5.44
CA HIS A 337 1.51 -12.38 6.53
C HIS A 337 0.92 -11.51 7.68
N TRP A 338 0.48 -12.17 8.77
CA TRP A 338 -0.38 -11.66 9.85
C TRP A 338 0.24 -11.85 11.24
#